data_AF-A0A087NHV0-F1
#
_entry.id   AF-A0A087NHV0-F1
#
_cell.length_a   1.000
_cell.length_b   1.000
_cell.length_c   1.000
_cell.angle_alpha   90.00
_cell.angle_beta   90.00
_cell.angle_gamma   90.00
#
_symmetry.space_group_name_H-M   'P 1'
#
loop_
_entity.id
_entity.type
_entity.pdbx_description
1 polymer ?
#
loop_
_entity_poly.entity_id
_entity_poly.type
_entity_poly.pdbx_seq_one_letter_code
_entity_poly.pdbx_strand_id
1 'polypeptide(L)'
;MHCARIHPFGSSDGFSTSLEANGESGPDAGFTLIELLVALMIFAMLASAGVLLLGNSVSAQAQIKARLDDMAAVQRAGGALAGDLGQAVPRITRTESGTLAPAFWANGEGEGQPVMQFVRGGWDNLGDLPRPSLQKIEYWVRQGRLERRSYAQLDGAAGDEPAALLENVEAVVLKFRDAQGKWRDDWTPTQPDLLPRAVEMVLKRTGEPPVTLRFLVAPGPIEQPIIEGATGA
;
A
#
# COMPACT_ATOMS: atom_id res chain seq x y z
N MET A 1 8.36 -39.97 -57.50
CA MET A 1 7.29 -39.14 -58.08
C MET A 1 7.57 -37.71 -57.63
N HIS A 2 7.81 -36.70 -58.44
CA HIS A 2 7.63 -36.52 -59.87
C HIS A 2 8.76 -35.61 -60.35
N CYS A 3 9.49 -36.09 -61.35
CA CYS A 3 10.53 -35.37 -62.09
C CYS A 3 9.86 -34.86 -63.38
N ALA A 4 9.97 -33.56 -63.69
CA ALA A 4 9.63 -32.95 -64.97
C ALA A 4 9.96 -31.44 -64.86
N ARG A 5 10.51 -30.72 -65.83
CA ARG A 5 10.69 -30.98 -67.27
C ARG A 5 11.68 -29.94 -67.78
N ILE A 6 12.62 -30.36 -68.62
CA ILE A 6 13.46 -29.47 -69.43
C ILE A 6 12.75 -29.26 -70.77
N HIS A 7 12.67 -28.02 -71.25
CA HIS A 7 12.50 -27.70 -72.67
C HIS A 7 13.59 -26.71 -73.10
N PRO A 8 14.29 -26.96 -74.21
CA PRO A 8 15.22 -26.04 -74.84
C PRO A 8 14.56 -25.28 -76.01
N PHE A 9 15.06 -24.09 -76.35
CA PHE A 9 15.33 -23.56 -77.70
C PHE A 9 15.34 -22.03 -77.70
N GLY A 10 16.25 -21.44 -78.50
CA GLY A 10 16.05 -20.11 -79.05
C GLY A 10 17.26 -19.18 -78.99
N SER A 11 18.17 -19.38 -79.95
CA SER A 11 19.18 -18.39 -80.37
C SER A 11 18.54 -17.07 -80.82
N SER A 12 19.16 -15.94 -80.51
CA SER A 12 19.65 -14.95 -81.51
C SER A 12 20.14 -13.66 -80.86
N ASP A 13 21.30 -13.23 -81.36
CA ASP A 13 21.69 -11.86 -81.66
C ASP A 13 21.95 -10.87 -80.52
N GLY A 14 23.25 -10.70 -80.26
CA GLY A 14 23.92 -9.46 -80.68
C GLY A 14 23.42 -8.17 -80.06
N PHE A 15 24.04 -7.78 -78.95
CA PHE A 15 24.30 -6.37 -78.68
C PHE A 15 25.63 -6.24 -77.93
N SER A 16 26.67 -5.89 -78.67
CA SER A 16 27.93 -5.42 -78.11
C SER A 16 27.70 -4.05 -77.49
N THR A 17 27.61 -3.97 -76.17
CA THR A 17 27.83 -2.71 -75.45
C THR A 17 29.09 -2.87 -74.62
N SER A 18 30.16 -2.31 -75.15
CA SER A 18 31.38 -2.01 -74.42
C SER A 18 31.04 -0.97 -73.35
N LEU A 19 30.69 -1.43 -72.15
CA LEU A 19 30.69 -0.59 -70.95
C LEU A 19 32.06 -0.73 -70.32
N GLU A 20 32.93 0.22 -70.65
CA GLU A 20 34.16 0.49 -69.93
C GLU A 20 33.81 0.71 -68.46
N ALA A 21 34.07 -0.31 -67.63
CA ALA A 21 34.18 -0.12 -66.20
C ALA A 21 35.49 0.62 -65.94
N ASN A 22 35.44 1.95 -65.94
CA ASN A 22 36.47 2.79 -65.33
C ASN A 22 36.46 2.53 -63.82
N GLY A 23 37.17 1.48 -63.41
CA GLY A 23 37.59 1.30 -62.03
C GLY A 23 38.69 2.29 -61.73
N GLU A 24 38.33 3.51 -61.31
CA GLU A 24 39.28 4.38 -60.62
C GLU A 24 39.69 3.67 -59.33
N SER A 25 40.87 3.06 -59.35
CA SER A 25 41.55 2.57 -58.16
C SER A 25 42.12 3.80 -57.46
N GLY A 26 41.29 4.47 -56.67
CA GLY A 26 41.76 5.51 -55.76
C GLY A 26 42.83 4.93 -54.83
N PRO A 27 43.89 5.67 -54.50
CA PRO A 27 44.93 5.17 -53.61
C PRO A 27 44.32 4.81 -52.25
N ASP A 28 44.57 3.59 -51.77
CA ASP A 28 44.22 3.16 -50.41
C ASP A 28 44.98 4.04 -49.40
N ALA A 29 44.29 5.06 -48.87
CA ALA A 29 44.78 5.87 -47.78
C ALA A 29 44.62 5.08 -46.46
N GLY A 30 45.73 4.61 -45.91
CA GLY A 30 45.74 3.99 -44.58
C GLY A 30 45.36 5.00 -43.48
N PHE A 31 44.51 4.59 -42.54
CA PHE A 31 44.14 5.39 -41.37
C PHE A 31 45.36 5.80 -40.55
N THR A 32 45.40 7.07 -40.12
CA THR A 32 46.48 7.56 -39.25
C THR A 32 46.23 7.16 -37.80
N LEU A 33 47.31 7.01 -37.01
CA LEU A 33 47.22 6.70 -35.58
C LEU A 33 46.37 7.74 -34.83
N ILE A 34 46.49 9.02 -35.19
CA ILE A 34 45.76 10.11 -34.54
C ILE A 34 44.25 10.03 -34.79
N GLU A 35 43.84 9.55 -35.96
CA GLU A 35 42.44 9.43 -36.35
C GLU A 35 41.73 8.30 -35.57
N LEU A 36 42.41 7.16 -35.40
CA LEU A 36 41.95 6.09 -34.52
C LEU A 36 41.84 6.55 -33.06
N LEU A 37 42.82 7.32 -32.58
CA LEU A 37 42.81 7.84 -31.20
C LEU A 37 41.65 8.82 -30.97
N VAL A 38 41.38 9.72 -31.92
CA VAL A 38 40.25 10.65 -31.85
C VAL A 38 38.92 9.88 -31.90
N ALA A 39 38.79 8.90 -32.81
CA ALA A 39 37.58 8.08 -32.90
C ALA A 39 37.30 7.30 -31.61
N LEU A 40 38.33 6.68 -31.02
CA LEU A 40 38.21 5.98 -29.74
C LEU A 40 37.88 6.92 -28.58
N MET A 41 38.47 8.12 -28.58
CA MET A 41 38.18 9.13 -27.55
C MET A 41 36.72 9.58 -27.60
N ILE A 42 36.20 9.91 -28.79
CA ILE A 42 34.79 10.30 -28.97
C ILE A 42 33.87 9.13 -28.63
N PHE A 43 34.20 7.92 -29.09
CA PHE A 43 33.42 6.72 -28.79
C PHE A 43 33.35 6.47 -27.27
N ALA A 44 34.48 6.55 -26.58
CA ALA A 44 34.53 6.41 -25.12
C ALA A 44 33.70 7.48 -24.41
N MET A 45 33.76 8.73 -24.86
CA MET A 45 32.93 9.81 -24.32
C MET A 45 31.43 9.54 -24.50
N LEU A 46 30.99 9.17 -25.71
CA LEU A 46 29.59 8.86 -25.98
C LEU A 46 29.10 7.63 -25.20
N ALA A 47 29.91 6.57 -25.15
CA ALA A 47 29.62 5.38 -24.36
C ALA A 47 29.47 5.73 -22.88
N SER A 48 30.39 6.53 -22.32
CA SER A 48 30.33 6.95 -20.92
C SER A 48 29.09 7.81 -20.62
N ALA A 49 28.74 8.75 -21.51
CA ALA A 49 27.54 9.57 -21.38
C ALA A 49 26.27 8.71 -21.41
N GLY A 50 26.21 7.73 -22.31
CA GLY A 50 25.11 6.76 -22.39
C GLY A 50 24.96 5.95 -21.10
N VAL A 51 26.06 5.46 -20.53
CA VAL A 51 26.06 4.71 -19.26
C VAL A 51 25.58 5.59 -18.11
N LEU A 52 26.04 6.85 -18.03
CA LEU A 52 25.60 7.80 -16.99
C LEU A 52 24.10 8.10 -17.08
N LEU A 53 23.58 8.35 -18.29
CA LEU A 53 22.16 8.59 -18.51
C LEU A 53 21.30 7.38 -18.10
N LEU A 54 21.75 6.18 -18.45
CA LEU A 54 21.07 4.94 -18.05
C LEU A 54 21.10 4.75 -16.54
N GLY A 55 22.26 4.93 -15.90
CA GLY A 55 22.42 4.80 -14.45
C GLY A 55 21.52 5.78 -13.67
N ASN A 56 21.44 7.03 -14.13
CA ASN A 56 20.53 8.03 -13.56
C ASN A 56 19.07 7.64 -13.73
N SER A 57 18.70 7.10 -14.90
CA SER A 57 17.33 6.67 -15.18
C SER A 57 16.91 5.49 -14.28
N VAL A 58 17.77 4.48 -14.14
CA VAL A 58 17.53 3.33 -13.26
C VAL A 58 17.42 3.76 -11.80
N SER A 59 18.30 4.66 -11.35
CA SER A 59 18.27 5.19 -9.99
C SER A 59 16.98 5.97 -9.72
N ALA A 60 16.56 6.83 -10.66
CA ALA A 60 15.31 7.57 -10.56
C ALA A 60 14.10 6.62 -10.50
N GLN A 61 14.08 5.57 -11.34
CA GLN A 61 13.02 4.55 -11.33
C GLN A 61 12.97 3.81 -9.99
N ALA A 62 14.11 3.44 -9.41
CA ALA A 62 14.17 2.78 -8.11
C ALA A 62 13.60 3.67 -7.00
N GLN A 63 13.93 4.97 -7.01
CA GLN A 63 13.38 5.92 -6.04
C GLN A 63 11.87 6.11 -6.21
N ILE A 64 11.39 6.26 -7.45
CA ILE A 64 9.95 6.37 -7.74
C ILE A 64 9.21 5.12 -7.26
N LYS A 65 9.76 3.94 -7.55
CA LYS A 65 9.17 2.68 -7.09
C LYS A 65 9.06 2.62 -5.57
N ALA A 66 10.12 2.97 -4.85
CA ALA A 66 10.11 2.99 -3.40
C ALA A 66 9.01 3.93 -2.84
N ARG A 67 8.84 5.12 -3.44
CA ARG A 67 7.77 6.05 -3.06
C ARG A 67 6.37 5.51 -3.36
N LEU A 68 6.18 4.88 -4.52
CA LEU A 68 4.89 4.27 -4.87
C LEU A 68 4.53 3.08 -3.97
N ASP A 69 5.51 2.24 -3.65
CA ASP A 69 5.32 1.11 -2.74
C ASP A 69 4.93 1.59 -1.33
N ASP A 70 5.54 2.70 -0.88
CA ASP A 70 5.24 3.35 0.40
C ASP A 70 3.82 3.95 0.44
N MET A 71 3.45 4.72 -0.59
CA MET A 71 2.09 5.24 -0.74
C MET A 71 1.06 4.10 -0.77
N ALA A 72 1.35 3.02 -1.49
CA ALA A 72 0.48 1.86 -1.56
C ALA A 72 0.34 1.17 -0.19
N ALA A 73 1.38 1.14 0.64
CA ALA A 73 1.30 0.61 2.00
C ALA A 73 0.34 1.43 2.88
N VAL A 74 0.45 2.76 2.86
CA VAL A 74 -0.47 3.66 3.58
C VAL A 74 -1.91 3.48 3.10
N GLN A 75 -2.13 3.37 1.79
CA GLN A 75 -3.47 3.15 1.22
C GLN A 75 -4.06 1.80 1.62
N ARG A 76 -3.27 0.72 1.63
CA ARG A 76 -3.72 -0.60 2.10
C ARG A 76 -4.10 -0.58 3.59
N ALA A 77 -3.26 0.03 4.43
CA ALA A 77 -3.55 0.19 5.86
C ALA A 77 -4.82 1.03 6.08
N GLY A 78 -4.97 2.14 5.35
CA GLY A 78 -6.17 2.97 5.36
C GLY A 78 -7.42 2.23 4.89
N GLY A 79 -7.32 1.39 3.86
CA GLY A 79 -8.43 0.56 3.39
C GLY A 79 -8.88 -0.48 4.42
N ALA A 80 -7.93 -1.11 5.12
CA ALA A 80 -8.24 -2.03 6.22
C ALA A 80 -8.98 -1.32 7.37
N LEU A 81 -8.48 -0.15 7.80
CA LEU A 81 -9.11 0.69 8.81
C LEU A 81 -10.51 1.15 8.39
N ALA A 82 -10.66 1.63 7.16
CA ALA A 82 -11.95 2.06 6.62
C ALA A 82 -12.96 0.92 6.57
N GLY A 83 -12.54 -0.28 6.15
CA GLY A 83 -13.39 -1.47 6.13
C GLY A 83 -13.80 -1.94 7.53
N ASP A 84 -12.88 -1.90 8.49
CA ASP A 84 -13.18 -2.27 9.87
C ASP A 84 -14.12 -1.25 10.55
N LEU A 85 -13.77 0.05 10.52
CA LEU A 85 -14.54 1.12 11.17
C LEU A 85 -15.90 1.33 10.51
N GLY A 86 -15.97 1.22 9.18
CA GLY A 86 -17.22 1.31 8.42
C GLY A 86 -18.19 0.16 8.71
N GLN A 87 -17.73 -0.91 9.36
CA GLN A 87 -18.56 -2.03 9.81
C GLN A 87 -18.58 -2.18 11.33
N ALA A 88 -18.17 -1.17 12.08
CA ALA A 88 -18.22 -1.20 13.53
C ALA A 88 -19.66 -1.46 14.03
N VAL A 89 -19.80 -2.18 15.14
CA VAL A 89 -21.11 -2.49 15.73
C VAL A 89 -21.12 -2.17 17.22
N PRO A 90 -22.25 -1.74 17.79
CA PRO A 90 -22.37 -1.41 19.20
C PRO A 90 -22.46 -2.66 20.09
N ARG A 91 -21.42 -3.50 20.08
CA ARG A 91 -21.33 -4.73 20.88
C ARG A 91 -20.27 -4.59 21.98
N ILE A 92 -20.73 -4.43 23.21
CA ILE A 92 -19.92 -4.55 24.44
C ILE A 92 -19.37 -5.96 24.52
N THR A 93 -18.09 -6.15 24.87
CA THR A 93 -17.45 -7.47 24.94
C THR A 93 -16.80 -7.74 26.30
N ARG A 94 -16.12 -8.88 26.43
CA ARG A 94 -15.24 -9.18 27.56
C ARG A 94 -13.78 -9.32 27.12
N THR A 95 -12.88 -8.74 27.90
CA THR A 95 -11.45 -8.99 27.82
C THR A 95 -11.14 -10.45 28.15
N GLU A 96 -9.90 -10.89 27.90
CA GLU A 96 -9.41 -12.22 28.29
C GLU A 96 -9.55 -12.46 29.81
N SER A 97 -9.38 -11.42 30.63
CA SER A 97 -9.61 -11.47 32.08
C SER A 97 -11.08 -11.47 32.50
N GLY A 98 -12.03 -11.49 31.56
CA GLY A 98 -13.47 -11.51 31.82
C GLY A 98 -14.08 -10.14 32.17
N THR A 99 -13.27 -9.08 32.17
CA THR A 99 -13.72 -7.69 32.44
C THR A 99 -14.53 -7.16 31.27
N LEU A 100 -15.58 -6.39 31.53
CA LEU A 100 -16.37 -5.76 30.46
C LEU A 100 -15.53 -4.70 29.72
N ALA A 101 -15.57 -4.76 28.40
CA ALA A 101 -14.97 -3.77 27.51
C ALA A 101 -16.08 -3.09 26.69
N PRO A 102 -16.08 -1.75 26.57
CA PRO A 102 -17.09 -1.04 25.79
C PRO A 102 -17.00 -1.41 24.30
N ALA A 103 -18.05 -1.11 23.55
CA ALA A 103 -18.15 -1.40 22.12
C ALA A 103 -17.07 -0.71 21.29
N PHE A 104 -16.60 0.44 21.75
CA PHE A 104 -15.43 1.13 21.24
C PHE A 104 -14.59 1.64 22.40
N TRP A 105 -13.29 1.38 22.32
CA TRP A 105 -12.31 1.81 23.30
C TRP A 105 -11.10 2.37 22.57
N ALA A 106 -10.46 3.38 23.15
CA ALA A 106 -9.23 3.94 22.62
C ALA A 106 -8.30 4.36 23.75
N ASN A 107 -7.00 4.35 23.44
CA ASN A 107 -5.94 4.78 24.32
C ASN A 107 -4.84 5.47 23.50
N GLY A 108 -4.34 6.59 24.02
CA GLY A 108 -3.26 7.35 23.40
C GLY A 108 -1.88 7.04 23.95
N GLU A 109 -1.77 6.20 24.99
CA GLU A 109 -0.55 6.11 25.79
C GLU A 109 0.07 4.70 25.79
N GLY A 110 1.35 4.65 25.44
CA GLY A 110 2.20 3.47 25.57
C GLY A 110 1.92 2.34 24.57
N GLU A 111 2.84 1.38 24.54
CA GLU A 111 2.77 0.19 23.67
C GLU A 111 2.09 -1.01 24.37
N GLY A 112 1.83 -0.90 25.68
CA GLY A 112 1.32 -2.00 26.51
C GLY A 112 -0.17 -2.30 26.30
N GLN A 113 -0.90 -1.43 25.61
CA GLN A 113 -2.34 -1.57 25.35
C GLN A 113 -2.64 -1.18 23.90
N PRO A 114 -3.78 -1.64 23.31
CA PRO A 114 -4.13 -1.21 21.97
C PRO A 114 -4.32 0.30 21.93
N VAL A 115 -4.13 0.92 20.77
CA VAL A 115 -4.50 2.33 20.59
C VAL A 115 -6.01 2.46 20.35
N MET A 116 -6.63 1.40 19.82
CA MET A 116 -8.05 1.35 19.50
C MET A 116 -8.54 -0.10 19.50
N GLN A 117 -9.72 -0.33 20.06
CA GLN A 117 -10.42 -1.61 20.06
C GLN A 117 -11.90 -1.41 19.78
N PHE A 118 -12.48 -2.26 18.95
CA PHE A 118 -13.92 -2.28 18.70
C PHE A 118 -14.37 -3.62 18.14
N VAL A 119 -15.68 -3.81 18.02
CA VAL A 119 -16.27 -4.96 17.32
C VAL A 119 -16.73 -4.50 15.95
N ARG A 120 -16.44 -5.31 14.92
CA ARG A 120 -17.00 -5.14 13.58
C ARG A 120 -17.88 -6.32 13.17
N GLY A 121 -18.82 -6.05 12.28
CA GLY A 121 -19.55 -7.09 11.54
C GLY A 121 -18.84 -7.49 10.26
N GLY A 122 -19.62 -8.13 9.38
CA GLY A 122 -19.21 -8.51 8.02
C GLY A 122 -18.08 -9.53 7.96
N TRP A 123 -17.89 -10.32 9.02
CA TRP A 123 -16.99 -11.46 8.98
C TRP A 123 -17.75 -12.69 8.47
N ASP A 124 -17.80 -12.82 7.15
CA ASP A 124 -18.54 -13.89 6.47
C ASP A 124 -18.23 -15.27 7.06
N ASN A 125 -19.29 -16.06 7.27
CA ASN A 125 -19.21 -17.41 7.81
C ASN A 125 -19.91 -18.40 6.86
N LEU A 126 -19.49 -18.39 5.58
CA LEU A 126 -20.10 -19.22 4.54
C LEU A 126 -19.98 -20.73 4.80
N GLY A 127 -19.01 -21.14 5.62
CA GLY A 127 -18.78 -22.53 6.02
C GLY A 127 -19.49 -22.96 7.31
N ASP A 128 -20.38 -22.12 7.86
CA ASP A 128 -21.15 -22.37 9.10
C ASP A 128 -20.28 -22.86 10.27
N LEU A 129 -19.13 -22.21 10.45
CA LEU A 129 -18.22 -22.50 11.55
C LEU A 129 -18.87 -22.06 12.89
N PRO A 130 -18.55 -22.68 14.03
CA PRO A 130 -19.11 -22.33 15.34
C PRO A 130 -18.53 -21.03 15.92
N ARG A 131 -18.69 -19.93 15.19
CA ARG A 131 -18.25 -18.58 15.52
C ARG A 131 -19.25 -17.53 15.03
N PRO A 132 -19.34 -16.37 15.68
CA PRO A 132 -20.14 -15.26 15.16
C PRO A 132 -19.62 -14.72 13.82
N SER A 133 -20.50 -14.04 13.08
CA SER A 133 -20.12 -13.17 11.95
C SER A 133 -19.61 -11.79 12.39
N LEU A 134 -19.45 -11.61 13.71
CA LEU A 134 -18.82 -10.47 14.35
C LEU A 134 -17.39 -10.80 14.71
N GLN A 135 -16.52 -9.80 14.70
CA GLN A 135 -15.12 -9.94 15.05
C GLN A 135 -14.69 -8.79 15.97
N LYS A 136 -14.07 -9.12 17.10
CA LYS A 136 -13.36 -8.11 17.91
C LYS A 136 -12.03 -7.82 17.23
N ILE A 137 -11.72 -6.53 17.07
CA ILE A 137 -10.49 -6.04 16.44
C ILE A 137 -9.78 -5.11 17.39
N GLU A 138 -8.47 -5.20 17.39
CA GLU A 138 -7.59 -4.26 18.05
C GLU A 138 -6.53 -3.74 17.09
N TYR A 139 -6.25 -2.46 17.19
CA TYR A 139 -5.14 -1.80 16.53
C TYR A 139 -4.08 -1.45 17.57
N TRP A 140 -2.83 -1.75 17.23
CA TRP A 140 -1.69 -1.59 18.11
C TRP A 140 -0.61 -0.77 17.42
N VAL A 141 0.08 0.06 18.20
CA VAL A 141 1.32 0.71 17.77
C VAL A 141 2.41 0.22 18.68
N ARG A 142 3.29 -0.64 18.14
CA ARG A 142 4.39 -1.24 18.91
C ARG A 142 5.61 -1.45 18.03
N GLN A 143 6.79 -1.29 18.60
CA GLN A 143 8.06 -1.62 17.91
C GLN A 143 8.18 -1.02 16.50
N GLY A 144 7.69 0.20 16.31
CA GLY A 144 7.73 0.88 15.01
C GLY A 144 6.70 0.38 13.97
N ARG A 145 5.67 -0.37 14.38
CA ARG A 145 4.64 -0.92 13.48
C ARG A 145 3.24 -0.54 13.93
N LEU A 146 2.36 -0.32 12.96
CA LEU A 146 0.91 -0.38 13.14
C LEU A 146 0.45 -1.82 12.85
N GLU A 147 -0.13 -2.47 13.85
CA GLU A 147 -0.57 -3.85 13.77
C GLU A 147 -2.07 -3.96 13.98
N ARG A 148 -2.68 -4.94 13.32
CA ARG A 148 -4.09 -5.31 13.48
C ARG A 148 -4.18 -6.71 14.05
N ARG A 149 -4.86 -6.86 15.18
CA ARG A 149 -5.14 -8.15 15.81
C ARG A 149 -6.63 -8.44 15.75
N SER A 150 -6.97 -9.64 15.30
CA SER A 150 -8.33 -10.18 15.30
C SER A 150 -8.51 -11.21 16.39
N TYR A 151 -9.77 -11.55 16.66
CA TYR A 151 -10.14 -12.57 17.62
C TYR A 151 -11.16 -13.51 16.99
N ALA A 152 -10.95 -14.81 17.16
CA ALA A 152 -11.89 -15.84 16.71
C ALA A 152 -13.22 -15.79 17.48
N GLN A 153 -13.18 -15.44 18.78
CA GLN A 153 -14.37 -15.22 19.61
C GLN A 153 -14.31 -13.85 20.28
N LEU A 154 -15.47 -13.22 20.49
CA LEU A 154 -15.54 -11.85 21.00
C LEU A 154 -15.14 -11.76 22.48
N ASP A 155 -15.66 -12.70 23.27
CA ASP A 155 -15.67 -12.63 24.72
C ASP A 155 -14.64 -13.62 25.29
N GLY A 156 -13.64 -13.12 26.03
CA GLY A 156 -12.69 -13.95 26.78
C GLY A 156 -11.63 -14.72 25.97
N ALA A 157 -11.65 -14.65 24.64
CA ALA A 157 -10.64 -15.30 23.82
C ALA A 157 -9.31 -14.54 23.78
N ALA A 158 -8.22 -15.30 23.67
CA ALA A 158 -6.92 -14.80 23.25
C ALA A 158 -6.99 -14.32 21.79
N GLY A 159 -6.24 -13.26 21.48
CA GLY A 159 -6.17 -12.72 20.12
C GLY A 159 -5.32 -13.59 19.21
N ASP A 160 -5.61 -13.54 17.92
CA ASP A 160 -4.80 -14.16 16.88
C ASP A 160 -3.43 -13.47 16.77
N GLU A 161 -2.53 -14.05 15.97
CA GLU A 161 -1.25 -13.42 15.66
C GLU A 161 -1.48 -12.04 14.99
N PRO A 162 -0.88 -10.95 15.50
CA PRO A 162 -1.04 -9.62 14.91
C PRO A 162 -0.52 -9.56 13.48
N ALA A 163 -1.29 -8.96 12.58
CA ALA A 163 -0.85 -8.64 11.23
C ALA A 163 -0.27 -7.22 11.17
N ALA A 164 1.00 -7.10 10.77
CA ALA A 164 1.60 -5.79 10.51
C ALA A 164 0.95 -5.14 9.29
N LEU A 165 0.37 -3.96 9.48
CA LEU A 165 -0.25 -3.18 8.39
C LEU A 165 0.70 -2.14 7.82
N LEU A 166 1.54 -1.56 8.68
CA LEU A 166 2.46 -0.50 8.29
C LEU A 166 3.71 -0.50 9.17
N GLU A 167 4.85 -0.23 8.55
CA GLU A 167 6.15 -0.16 9.22
C GLU A 167 6.67 1.28 9.29
N ASN A 168 7.73 1.46 10.09
CA ASN A 168 8.38 2.74 10.34
C ASN A 168 7.41 3.77 10.94
N VAL A 169 6.52 3.31 11.82
CA VAL A 169 5.53 4.13 12.53
C VAL A 169 6.16 4.69 13.81
N GLU A 170 6.29 6.00 13.89
CA GLU A 170 6.83 6.68 15.07
C GLU A 170 5.75 7.02 16.08
N ALA A 171 4.59 7.46 15.59
CA ALA A 171 3.48 7.86 16.44
C ALA A 171 2.15 7.76 15.69
N VAL A 172 1.10 7.49 16.46
CA VAL A 172 -0.28 7.62 16.03
C VAL A 172 -1.01 8.46 17.06
N VAL A 173 -1.71 9.49 16.61
CA VAL A 173 -2.62 10.28 17.44
C VAL A 173 -4.03 10.11 16.90
N LEU A 174 -4.97 9.80 17.79
CA LEU A 174 -6.36 9.58 17.44
C LEU A 174 -7.22 10.75 17.91
N LYS A 175 -8.21 11.12 17.09
CA LYS A 175 -9.32 11.97 17.50
C LYS A 175 -10.64 11.33 17.11
N PHE A 176 -11.68 11.66 17.85
CA PHE A 176 -12.97 11.03 17.75
C PHE A 176 -14.04 12.09 17.58
N ARG A 177 -14.92 11.91 16.59
CA ARG A 177 -16.06 12.79 16.38
C ARG A 177 -17.26 12.24 17.14
N ASP A 178 -17.80 13.02 18.07
CA ASP A 178 -18.97 12.64 18.86
C ASP A 178 -20.29 12.77 18.09
N ALA A 179 -21.40 12.43 18.75
CA ALA A 179 -22.74 12.50 18.17
C ALA A 179 -23.20 13.94 17.87
N GLN A 180 -22.64 14.93 18.59
CA GLN A 180 -22.89 16.35 18.40
C GLN A 180 -21.99 16.94 17.29
N GLY A 181 -21.09 16.14 16.73
CA GLY A 181 -20.23 16.49 15.61
C GLY A 181 -18.92 17.16 16.01
N LYS A 182 -18.60 17.25 17.31
CA LYS A 182 -17.38 17.83 17.86
C LYS A 182 -16.26 16.79 17.87
N TRP A 183 -15.03 17.25 17.60
CA TRP A 183 -13.83 16.44 17.72
C TRP A 183 -13.30 16.45 19.15
N ARG A 184 -12.92 15.27 19.63
CA ARG A 184 -12.31 15.02 20.94
C ARG A 184 -10.99 14.28 20.78
N ASP A 185 -10.03 14.56 21.66
CA ASP A 185 -8.74 13.87 21.67
C ASP A 185 -8.77 12.55 22.47
N ASP A 186 -9.88 12.29 23.18
CA ASP A 186 -10.14 11.06 23.92
C ASP A 186 -11.50 10.45 23.54
N TRP A 187 -11.66 9.14 23.76
CA TRP A 187 -12.96 8.46 23.68
C TRP A 187 -13.32 7.80 25.00
N THR A 188 -13.99 8.56 25.86
CA THR A 188 -14.61 8.06 27.09
C THR A 188 -16.12 8.10 26.92
N PRO A 189 -16.77 6.98 26.57
CA PRO A 189 -18.20 6.97 26.26
C PRO A 189 -19.04 7.02 27.55
N THR A 190 -20.09 7.82 27.54
CA THR A 190 -21.07 7.94 28.65
C THR A 190 -21.90 6.66 28.82
N GLN A 191 -22.09 5.92 27.73
CA GLN A 191 -22.70 4.59 27.70
C GLN A 191 -21.78 3.59 26.97
N PRO A 192 -21.64 2.36 27.47
CA PRO A 192 -20.63 1.43 26.98
C PRO A 192 -20.84 0.92 25.55
N ASP A 193 -22.01 1.11 24.95
CA ASP A 193 -22.36 0.72 23.58
C ASP A 193 -22.17 1.84 22.54
N LEU A 194 -21.75 3.04 22.96
CA LEU A 194 -21.55 4.15 22.04
C LEU A 194 -20.31 3.97 21.15
N LEU A 195 -20.48 4.38 19.90
CA LEU A 195 -19.43 4.46 18.89
C LEU A 195 -19.20 5.93 18.51
N PRO A 196 -17.95 6.34 18.20
CA PRO A 196 -17.70 7.63 17.57
C PRO A 196 -18.37 7.67 16.20
N ARG A 197 -18.67 8.86 15.68
CA ARG A 197 -19.20 9.05 14.31
C ARG A 197 -18.09 9.00 13.27
N ALA A 198 -16.89 9.40 13.65
CA ALA A 198 -15.70 9.33 12.82
C ALA A 198 -14.45 9.21 13.70
N VAL A 199 -13.40 8.62 13.15
CA VAL A 199 -12.06 8.59 13.73
C VAL A 199 -11.13 9.36 12.80
N GLU A 200 -10.35 10.27 13.35
CA GLU A 200 -9.20 10.87 12.70
C GLU A 200 -7.94 10.20 13.25
N MET A 201 -7.04 9.80 12.37
CA MET A 201 -5.75 9.22 12.70
C MET A 201 -4.67 10.10 12.08
N VAL A 202 -3.86 10.72 12.93
CA VAL A 202 -2.63 11.41 12.51
C VAL A 202 -1.48 10.44 12.68
N LEU A 203 -0.92 10.00 11.57
CA LEU A 203 0.15 9.02 11.47
C LEU A 203 1.48 9.72 11.18
N LYS A 204 2.47 9.49 12.04
CA LYS A 204 3.85 9.95 11.84
C LYS A 204 4.75 8.76 11.51
N ARG A 205 5.47 8.83 10.40
CA ARG A 205 6.42 7.81 9.97
C ARG A 205 7.83 8.37 9.81
N THR A 206 8.81 7.50 9.92
CA THR A 206 10.23 7.89 9.88
C THR A 206 10.60 8.50 8.55
N GLY A 207 11.13 9.73 8.61
CA GLY A 207 11.57 10.49 7.44
C GLY A 207 10.45 11.04 6.55
N GLU A 208 9.18 10.89 6.95
CA GLU A 208 8.01 11.34 6.17
C GLU A 208 7.21 12.41 6.93
N PRO A 209 6.57 13.36 6.22
CA PRO A 209 5.60 14.26 6.83
C PRO A 209 4.41 13.50 7.45
N PRO A 210 3.82 13.99 8.56
CA PRO A 210 2.63 13.37 9.13
C PRO A 210 1.46 13.34 8.13
N VAL A 211 0.76 12.21 8.08
CA VAL A 211 -0.44 12.02 7.25
C VAL A 211 -1.68 11.96 8.14
N THR A 212 -2.71 12.71 7.77
CA THR A 212 -4.01 12.66 8.47
C THR A 212 -5.00 11.83 7.65
N LEU A 213 -5.53 10.77 8.26
CA LEU A 213 -6.55 9.90 7.69
C LEU A 213 -7.85 10.08 8.49
N ARG A 214 -8.99 10.13 7.81
CA ARG A 214 -10.30 10.25 8.44
C ARG A 214 -11.22 9.13 7.97
N PHE A 215 -11.84 8.47 8.93
CA PHE A 215 -12.70 7.31 8.69
C PHE A 215 -14.07 7.57 9.28
N LEU A 216 -15.10 7.30 8.49
CA LEU A 216 -16.46 7.20 9.04
C LEU A 216 -16.57 5.89 9.82
N VAL A 217 -17.33 5.96 10.91
CA VAL A 217 -17.69 4.78 11.69
C VAL A 217 -19.16 4.49 11.43
N ALA A 218 -19.49 3.21 11.36
CA ALA A 218 -20.88 2.79 11.20
C ALA A 218 -21.79 3.44 12.27
N PRO A 219 -23.05 3.76 11.94
CA PRO A 219 -23.95 4.39 12.89
C PRO A 219 -24.12 3.56 14.16
N GLY A 220 -23.75 4.13 15.30
CA GLY A 220 -24.02 3.57 16.61
C GLY A 220 -25.34 4.08 17.23
N PRO A 221 -25.71 3.55 18.40
CA PRO A 221 -26.90 3.94 19.16
C PRO A 221 -26.89 5.43 19.51
N ILE A 222 -28.07 5.94 19.87
CA ILE A 222 -28.25 7.33 20.27
C ILE A 222 -27.83 7.48 21.72
N GLU A 223 -27.08 8.54 22.01
CA GLU A 223 -26.71 8.89 23.37
C GLU A 223 -27.96 9.27 24.18
N GLN A 224 -28.16 8.60 25.32
CA GLN A 224 -29.26 8.90 26.23
C GLN A 224 -28.84 10.07 27.13
N PRO A 225 -29.74 11.03 27.38
CA PRO A 225 -29.46 12.10 28.32
C PRO A 225 -29.18 11.53 29.70
N ILE A 226 -28.14 12.03 30.37
CA ILE A 226 -27.86 11.70 31.77
C ILE A 226 -29.00 12.26 32.60
N ILE A 227 -29.88 11.40 33.11
CA ILE A 227 -30.94 11.80 34.03
C ILE A 227 -30.31 11.96 35.41
N GLU A 228 -29.91 13.18 35.77
CA GLU A 228 -29.62 13.54 37.17
C GLU A 228 -30.95 13.52 37.95
N GLY A 229 -31.28 12.37 38.55
CA GLY A 229 -32.54 12.25 39.31
C GLY A 229 -32.97 10.83 39.66
N ALA A 230 -32.13 10.08 40.34
CA ALA A 230 -32.59 8.91 41.12
C ALA A 230 -31.75 8.75 42.39
N THR A 231 -31.64 9.83 43.18
CA THR A 231 -31.54 9.68 44.63
C THR A 231 -32.96 9.81 45.16
N GLY A 232 -33.57 8.70 45.58
CA GLY A 232 -34.86 8.74 46.27
C GLY A 232 -35.79 7.57 45.97
N ALA A 233 -35.53 6.42 46.63
CA ALA A 233 -36.53 5.60 47.32
C ALA A 233 -35.79 4.60 48.21
#